data_AF-A0A3N9UPD5-F1
#
_entry.id   AF-A0A3N9UPD5-F1
#
_cell.length_a   1.000
_cell.length_b   1.000
_cell.length_c   1.000
_cell.angle_alpha   90.00
_cell.angle_beta   90.00
_cell.angle_gamma   90.00
#
_symmetry.space_group_name_H-M   'P 1'
#
loop_
_entity.id
_entity.type
_entity.pdbx_description
1 polymer ?
#
loop_
_entity_poly.entity_id
_entity_poly.type
_entity_poly.pdbx_seq_one_letter_code
_entity_poly.pdbx_strand_id
1 'polypeptide(L)'
;MSHRQSPHFAASVPARHWLYGLLLLCALLAGCAADNSAESQYLDQATLASLTGEKLVTLPYILAAEDFAPSGGRVRYRLEVPLANPPSAQLGIYVSKLSLAGRVSLNGTDVGACGFGPLENLRCLHQPQLFVPPASLWHTGVNTLEFEIFANNRQMNGLSPVSVGPAQALSDGPYLRKWLWQVELLQGMSWLAACLGGL
;
A
#
# COMPACT_ATOMS: atom_id res chain seq x y z
N MET A 1 -25.08 49.08 -58.57
CA MET A 1 -24.34 49.76 -57.49
C MET A 1 -25.19 49.79 -56.23
N SER A 2 -24.83 49.03 -55.22
CA SER A 2 -24.65 49.51 -53.84
C SER A 2 -24.65 48.32 -52.88
N HIS A 3 -23.48 48.11 -52.28
CA HIS A 3 -23.18 47.15 -51.24
C HIS A 3 -24.11 47.27 -50.03
N ARG A 4 -24.50 46.12 -49.45
CA ARG A 4 -24.68 45.99 -48.00
C ARG A 4 -24.15 44.64 -47.52
N GLN A 5 -22.94 44.69 -46.98
CA GLN A 5 -22.43 43.70 -46.03
C GLN A 5 -23.08 43.96 -44.66
N SER A 6 -23.35 42.89 -43.91
CA SER A 6 -23.62 42.93 -42.47
C SER A 6 -23.19 41.60 -41.82
N PRO A 7 -22.81 41.61 -40.54
CA PRO A 7 -21.58 40.97 -40.08
C PRO A 7 -21.76 39.72 -39.20
N HIS A 8 -20.65 38.98 -39.10
CA HIS A 8 -20.18 38.03 -38.09
C HIS A 8 -21.07 37.74 -36.85
N PHE A 9 -21.52 36.49 -36.75
CA PHE A 9 -21.92 35.84 -35.50
C PHE A 9 -20.67 35.47 -34.69
N ALA A 10 -20.43 36.18 -33.59
CA ALA A 10 -19.55 35.71 -32.51
C ALA A 10 -20.42 35.04 -31.45
N ALA A 11 -20.43 33.71 -31.43
CA ALA A 11 -21.06 32.94 -30.36
C ALA A 11 -20.11 32.93 -29.15
N SER A 12 -20.35 33.80 -28.17
CA SER A 12 -19.75 33.70 -26.85
C SER A 12 -20.41 32.54 -26.09
N VAL A 13 -19.68 31.46 -25.89
CA VAL A 13 -20.10 30.37 -24.99
C VAL A 13 -20.07 30.93 -23.56
N PRO A 14 -21.20 30.94 -22.82
CA PRO A 14 -21.23 31.52 -21.49
C PRO A 14 -20.42 30.65 -20.51
N ALA A 15 -19.41 31.27 -19.88
CA ALA A 15 -18.49 30.69 -18.88
C ALA A 15 -19.15 30.05 -17.63
N ARG A 16 -20.48 30.03 -17.58
CA ARG A 16 -21.30 29.60 -16.45
C ARG A 16 -21.57 28.09 -16.46
N HIS A 17 -21.40 27.41 -17.60
CA HIS A 17 -21.68 25.97 -17.73
C HIS A 17 -20.53 25.08 -17.21
N TRP A 18 -19.31 25.62 -17.17
CA TRP A 18 -18.14 24.91 -16.65
C TRP A 18 -18.20 24.73 -15.13
N LEU A 19 -18.77 25.69 -14.40
CA LEU A 19 -18.90 25.62 -12.95
C LEU A 19 -19.89 24.52 -12.51
N TYR A 20 -21.01 24.35 -13.23
CA TYR A 20 -21.98 23.30 -12.92
C TYR A 20 -21.46 21.91 -13.26
N GLY A 21 -20.69 21.77 -14.35
CA GLY A 21 -20.00 20.52 -14.67
C GLY A 21 -18.98 20.13 -13.59
N LEU A 22 -18.24 21.10 -13.05
CA LEU A 22 -17.26 20.86 -11.98
C LEU A 22 -17.93 20.50 -10.65
N LEU A 23 -19.05 21.14 -10.31
CA LEU A 23 -19.82 20.86 -9.09
C LEU A 23 -20.52 19.48 -9.13
N LEU A 24 -21.01 19.05 -10.29
CA LEU A 24 -21.58 17.71 -10.48
C LEU A 24 -20.52 16.61 -10.36
N LEU A 25 -19.31 16.87 -10.85
CA LEU A 25 -18.17 15.96 -10.69
C LEU A 25 -17.76 15.83 -9.22
N CYS A 26 -17.73 16.93 -8.45
CA CYS A 26 -17.46 16.89 -7.01
C CYS A 26 -18.56 16.16 -6.20
N ALA A 27 -19.82 16.30 -6.59
CA ALA A 27 -20.94 15.63 -5.91
C ALA A 27 -20.96 14.11 -6.14
N LEU A 28 -20.53 13.65 -7.32
CA LEU A 28 -20.40 12.21 -7.63
C LEU A 28 -19.22 11.56 -6.89
N LEU A 29 -18.20 12.33 -6.52
CA LEU A 29 -17.06 11.84 -5.72
C LEU A 29 -17.34 11.82 -4.21
N ALA A 30 -18.43 12.45 -3.74
CA ALA A 30 -18.74 12.63 -2.33
C ALA A 30 -19.64 11.53 -1.72
N GLY A 31 -19.83 10.40 -2.43
CA GLY A 31 -20.57 9.24 -1.93
C GLY A 31 -19.82 8.50 -0.82
N CYS A 32 -19.70 9.11 0.36
CA CYS A 32 -19.14 8.45 1.55
C CYS A 32 -20.20 7.52 2.13
N ALA A 33 -20.09 6.23 1.83
CA ALA A 33 -20.62 5.20 2.71
C ALA A 33 -19.72 5.16 3.95
N ALA A 34 -20.19 5.75 5.05
CA ALA A 34 -19.59 5.54 6.37
C ALA A 34 -19.99 4.14 6.84
N ASP A 35 -19.22 3.14 6.39
CA ASP A 35 -19.33 1.80 6.93
C ASP A 35 -18.64 1.80 8.29
N ASN A 36 -19.31 1.26 9.32
CA ASN A 36 -18.72 1.09 10.66
C ASN A 36 -17.70 -0.05 10.60
N SER A 37 -16.57 0.23 9.96
CA SER A 37 -15.43 -0.66 9.81
C SER A 37 -14.87 -1.01 11.19
N ALA A 38 -14.63 -2.31 11.43
CA ALA A 38 -13.81 -2.75 12.53
C ALA A 38 -12.54 -1.89 12.60
N GLU A 39 -12.18 -1.44 13.80
CA GLU A 39 -11.11 -0.46 13.97
C GLU A 39 -9.78 -1.03 13.45
N SER A 40 -9.08 -0.24 12.63
CA SER A 40 -7.78 -0.64 12.12
C SER A 40 -6.73 -0.45 13.20
N GLN A 41 -6.01 -1.51 13.52
CA GLN A 41 -4.89 -1.49 14.46
C GLN A 41 -3.62 -1.08 13.73
N TYR A 42 -2.86 -0.17 14.33
CA TYR A 42 -1.54 0.26 13.85
C TYR A 42 -0.46 -0.38 14.72
N LEU A 43 0.40 -1.17 14.10
CA LEU A 43 1.44 -1.95 14.75
C LEU A 43 2.80 -1.34 14.39
N ASP A 44 3.44 -0.73 15.38
CA ASP A 44 4.75 -0.08 15.26
C ASP A 44 5.82 -0.72 16.14
N GLN A 45 5.52 -1.85 16.79
CA GLN A 45 6.49 -2.64 17.53
C GLN A 45 6.58 -4.05 16.97
N ALA A 46 7.80 -4.58 16.91
CA ALA A 46 8.07 -5.95 16.49
C ALA A 46 9.24 -6.53 17.27
N THR A 47 9.19 -7.84 17.54
CA THR A 47 10.38 -8.59 17.93
C THR A 47 11.14 -9.00 16.68
N LEU A 48 12.35 -8.48 16.51
CA LEU A 48 13.24 -8.81 15.41
C LEU A 48 14.18 -9.95 15.84
N ALA A 49 14.13 -11.07 15.13
CA ALA A 49 15.11 -12.12 15.18
C ALA A 49 16.08 -11.98 13.99
N SER A 50 17.36 -11.76 14.30
CA SER A 50 18.44 -11.55 13.32
C SER A 50 19.71 -12.31 13.73
N LEU A 51 20.82 -12.12 13.00
CA LEU A 51 22.11 -12.70 13.39
C LEU A 51 22.63 -12.19 14.74
N THR A 52 22.19 -11.01 15.19
CA THR A 52 22.59 -10.43 16.47
C THR A 52 21.74 -10.93 17.65
N GLY A 53 20.75 -11.79 17.39
CA GLY A 53 19.81 -12.33 18.36
C GLY A 53 18.41 -11.76 18.20
N GLU A 54 17.60 -11.90 19.26
CA GLU A 54 16.26 -11.32 19.33
C GLU A 54 16.25 -9.99 20.07
N LYS A 55 15.61 -8.97 19.50
CA LYS A 55 15.46 -7.65 20.12
C LYS A 55 14.11 -7.02 19.76
N LEU A 56 13.55 -6.25 20.68
CA LEU A 56 12.37 -5.42 20.39
C LEU A 56 12.79 -4.19 19.57
N VAL A 57 12.07 -3.90 18.50
CA VAL A 57 12.32 -2.75 17.62
C VAL A 57 11.05 -1.95 17.39
N THR A 58 11.22 -0.63 17.20
CA THR A 58 10.16 0.27 16.75
C THR A 58 10.22 0.41 15.24
N LEU A 59 9.07 0.25 14.57
CA LEU A 59 8.89 0.40 13.14
C LEU A 59 8.60 1.87 12.79
N PRO A 60 9.07 2.39 11.64
CA PRO A 60 9.86 1.70 10.64
C PRO A 60 11.28 1.37 11.14
N TYR A 61 11.72 0.14 10.90
CA TYR A 61 13.06 -0.30 11.28
C TYR A 61 13.86 -0.73 10.06
N ILE A 62 15.05 -0.14 9.91
CA ILE A 62 16.04 -0.51 8.89
C ILE A 62 17.05 -1.43 9.57
N LEU A 63 17.33 -2.58 8.95
CA LEU A 63 18.31 -3.53 9.46
C LEU A 63 19.71 -2.92 9.43
N ALA A 64 20.46 -3.13 10.51
CA ALA A 64 21.88 -2.82 10.56
C ALA A 64 22.67 -3.89 9.78
N ALA A 65 23.90 -3.57 9.35
CA ALA A 65 24.71 -4.49 8.55
C ALA A 65 25.08 -5.78 9.32
N GLU A 66 25.16 -5.69 10.63
CA GLU A 66 25.41 -6.80 11.56
C GLU A 66 24.20 -7.73 11.75
N ASP A 67 22.98 -7.30 11.39
CA ASP A 67 21.77 -8.12 11.53
C ASP A 67 21.69 -9.27 10.50
N PHE A 68 22.49 -9.23 9.43
CA PHE A 68 22.47 -10.23 8.36
C PHE A 68 23.86 -10.43 7.72
N ALA A 69 24.06 -11.59 7.08
CA ALA A 69 25.31 -11.87 6.38
C ALA A 69 25.38 -11.04 5.09
N PRO A 70 26.55 -10.48 4.71
CA PRO A 70 26.66 -9.64 3.51
C PRO A 70 26.16 -10.31 2.22
N SER A 71 26.37 -11.63 2.10
CA SER A 71 25.93 -12.44 0.95
C SER A 71 24.43 -12.70 0.91
N GLY A 72 23.71 -12.52 2.01
CA GLY A 72 22.30 -12.86 2.14
C GLY A 72 21.99 -13.60 3.44
N GLY A 73 20.90 -13.23 4.10
CA GLY A 73 20.40 -13.89 5.30
C GLY A 73 18.91 -13.65 5.49
N ARG A 74 18.24 -14.56 6.22
CA ARG A 74 16.84 -14.38 6.61
C ARG A 74 16.76 -13.73 7.97
N VAL A 75 15.89 -12.73 8.10
CA VAL A 75 15.51 -12.13 9.38
C VAL A 75 14.00 -12.23 9.54
N ARG A 76 13.52 -12.23 10.79
CA ARG A 76 12.09 -12.33 11.08
C ARG A 76 11.63 -11.22 11.99
N TYR A 77 10.51 -10.60 11.65
CA TYR A 77 9.80 -9.65 12.49
C TYR A 77 8.52 -10.31 12.98
N ARG A 78 8.36 -10.44 14.29
CA ARG A 78 7.15 -10.94 14.92
C ARG A 78 6.36 -9.79 15.53
N LEU A 79 5.09 -9.67 15.15
CA LEU A 79 4.14 -8.70 15.68
C LEU A 79 2.97 -9.45 16.30
N GLU A 80 2.42 -8.87 17.35
CA GLU A 80 1.24 -9.39 18.03
C GLU A 80 0.02 -8.57 17.66
N VAL A 81 -1.06 -9.27 17.31
CA VAL A 81 -2.34 -8.65 16.91
C VAL A 81 -3.43 -9.11 17.87
N PRO A 82 -3.74 -8.30 18.90
CA PRO A 82 -4.82 -8.62 19.82
C PRO A 82 -6.18 -8.43 19.13
N LEU A 83 -7.02 -9.46 19.15
CA LEU A 83 -8.41 -9.42 18.69
C LEU A 83 -9.35 -9.71 19.84
N ALA A 84 -10.14 -8.71 20.26
CA ALA A 84 -11.12 -8.85 21.33
C ALA A 84 -12.30 -9.76 20.96
N ASN A 85 -12.69 -9.75 19.68
CA ASN A 85 -13.81 -10.50 19.13
C ASN A 85 -13.40 -11.16 17.81
N PRO A 86 -14.07 -12.24 17.38
CA PRO A 86 -13.89 -12.76 16.03
C PRO A 86 -14.20 -11.65 15.00
N PRO A 87 -13.43 -11.55 13.91
CA PRO A 87 -13.61 -10.48 12.95
C PRO A 87 -14.97 -10.62 12.23
N SER A 88 -15.76 -9.55 12.23
CA SER A 88 -17.05 -9.48 11.55
C SER A 88 -16.93 -9.29 10.03
N ALA A 89 -15.74 -8.92 9.56
CA ALA A 89 -15.40 -8.72 8.17
C ALA A 89 -14.03 -9.34 7.88
N GLN A 90 -13.73 -9.58 6.60
CA GLN A 90 -12.40 -10.06 6.22
C GLN A 90 -11.33 -9.03 6.58
N LEU A 91 -10.32 -9.44 7.35
CA LEU A 91 -9.20 -8.59 7.72
C LEU A 91 -8.10 -8.64 6.65
N GLY A 92 -7.45 -7.49 6.45
CA GLY A 92 -6.25 -7.33 5.67
C GLY A 92 -5.06 -6.94 6.56
N ILE A 93 -3.87 -7.21 6.05
CA ILE A 93 -2.58 -6.81 6.60
C ILE A 93 -1.92 -5.90 5.58
N TYR A 94 -1.83 -4.62 5.91
CA TYR A 94 -1.24 -3.60 5.06
C TYR A 94 0.15 -3.22 5.56
N VAL A 95 1.13 -3.17 4.66
CA VAL A 95 2.45 -2.63 4.93
C VAL A 95 2.87 -1.71 3.78
N SER A 96 3.19 -0.47 4.14
CA SER A 96 3.48 0.56 3.14
C SER A 96 4.85 0.41 2.45
N LYS A 97 5.78 -0.32 3.09
CA LYS A 97 7.08 -0.68 2.53
C LYS A 97 7.63 -1.91 3.23
N LEU A 98 7.97 -2.91 2.42
CA LEU A 98 8.65 -4.14 2.79
C LEU A 98 9.98 -4.17 2.03
N SER A 99 11.00 -4.87 2.56
CA SER A 99 12.20 -5.22 1.79
C SER A 99 11.85 -5.85 0.43
N LEU A 100 12.79 -5.79 -0.52
CA LEU A 100 12.62 -6.35 -1.87
C LEU A 100 12.30 -7.85 -1.88
N ALA A 101 12.56 -8.56 -0.79
CA ALA A 101 12.23 -9.96 -0.63
C ALA A 101 11.61 -10.18 0.75
N GLY A 102 10.29 -10.34 0.78
CA GLY A 102 9.56 -10.56 2.01
C GLY A 102 8.34 -11.47 1.82
N ARG A 103 8.01 -12.21 2.87
CA ARG A 103 6.78 -12.99 3.00
C ARG A 103 6.17 -12.80 4.37
N VAL A 104 4.89 -13.13 4.46
CA VAL A 104 4.12 -12.98 5.68
C VAL A 104 3.40 -14.29 6.00
N SER A 105 3.41 -14.63 7.29
CA SER A 105 2.64 -15.73 7.85
C SER A 105 1.81 -15.24 9.02
N LEU A 106 0.66 -15.88 9.22
CA LEU A 106 -0.27 -15.61 10.30
C LEU A 106 -0.45 -16.91 11.09
N ASN A 107 -0.18 -16.86 12.39
CA ASN A 107 -0.28 -18.02 13.28
C ASN A 107 0.51 -19.24 12.75
N GLY A 108 1.68 -18.98 12.14
CA GLY A 108 2.54 -19.99 11.51
C GLY A 108 2.09 -20.48 10.14
N THR A 109 0.94 -20.01 9.62
CA THR A 109 0.45 -20.36 8.28
C THR A 109 0.90 -19.32 7.25
N ASP A 110 1.48 -19.76 6.13
CA ASP A 110 1.87 -18.86 5.04
C ASP A 110 0.65 -18.17 4.43
N VAL A 111 0.67 -16.84 4.44
CA VAL A 111 -0.40 -16.00 3.87
C VAL A 111 -0.03 -15.56 2.47
N GLY A 112 1.26 -15.29 2.24
CA GLY A 112 1.77 -14.97 0.93
C GLY A 112 3.08 -14.21 0.98
N ALA A 113 3.54 -13.83 -0.20
CA ALA A 113 4.74 -13.05 -0.38
C ALA A 113 4.47 -11.89 -1.34
N CYS A 114 5.38 -10.94 -1.36
CA CYS A 114 5.27 -9.78 -2.24
C CYS A 114 5.57 -10.10 -3.73
N GLY A 115 5.78 -11.38 -4.06
CA GLY A 115 5.96 -11.88 -5.42
C GLY A 115 5.94 -13.42 -5.44
N PHE A 116 6.12 -14.01 -6.63
CA PHE A 116 6.11 -15.46 -6.82
C PHE A 116 7.51 -16.08 -6.78
N GLY A 117 7.62 -17.23 -6.13
CA GLY A 117 8.84 -18.05 -6.13
C GLY A 117 9.60 -18.05 -4.79
N PRO A 118 10.85 -18.55 -4.80
CA PRO A 118 11.71 -18.58 -3.61
C PRO A 118 11.97 -17.18 -3.07
N LEU A 119 11.99 -17.03 -1.75
CA LEU A 119 12.09 -15.73 -1.07
C LEU A 119 13.31 -14.92 -1.55
N GLU A 120 14.45 -15.57 -1.74
CA GLU A 120 15.73 -14.95 -2.11
C GLU A 120 15.70 -14.32 -3.51
N ASN A 121 14.79 -14.82 -4.36
CA ASN A 121 14.64 -14.43 -5.74
C ASN A 121 13.54 -13.37 -5.93
N LEU A 122 12.76 -13.08 -4.89
CA LEU A 122 11.72 -12.06 -4.97
C LEU A 122 12.32 -10.67 -5.18
N ARG A 123 11.60 -9.83 -5.94
CA ARG A 123 11.97 -8.45 -6.28
C ARG A 123 10.75 -7.55 -6.18
N CYS A 124 10.33 -7.30 -4.94
CA CYS A 124 9.16 -6.52 -4.58
C CYS A 124 9.49 -5.02 -4.65
N LEU A 125 9.68 -4.53 -5.88
CA LEU A 125 10.12 -3.17 -6.15
C LEU A 125 9.01 -2.17 -5.84
N HIS A 126 9.26 -1.31 -4.84
CA HIS A 126 8.55 -0.06 -4.58
C HIS A 126 7.01 -0.12 -4.49
N GLN A 127 6.44 -1.27 -4.13
CA GLN A 127 4.99 -1.42 -4.05
C GLN A 127 4.51 -1.59 -2.60
N PRO A 128 3.47 -0.85 -2.18
CA PRO A 128 2.76 -1.19 -0.95
C PRO A 128 2.22 -2.61 -1.06
N GLN A 129 2.14 -3.31 0.07
CA GLN A 129 1.62 -4.67 0.11
C GLN A 129 0.35 -4.70 0.94
N LEU A 130 -0.67 -5.40 0.42
CA LEU A 130 -1.90 -5.72 1.12
C LEU A 130 -2.09 -7.23 1.01
N PHE A 131 -2.04 -7.91 2.14
CA PHE A 131 -2.31 -9.34 2.23
C PHE A 131 -3.69 -9.53 2.85
N VAL A 132 -4.45 -10.48 2.33
CA VAL A 132 -5.82 -10.74 2.81
C VAL A 132 -5.93 -12.22 3.20
N PRO A 133 -5.53 -12.59 4.43
CA PRO A 133 -5.66 -13.96 4.91
C PRO A 133 -7.11 -14.46 4.89
N PRO A 134 -7.34 -15.78 4.76
CA PRO A 134 -8.64 -16.37 5.04
C PRO A 134 -9.11 -16.05 6.46
N ALA A 135 -10.42 -15.81 6.63
CA ALA A 135 -11.01 -15.52 7.94
C ALA A 135 -10.75 -16.63 8.98
N SER A 136 -10.61 -17.88 8.53
CA SER A 136 -10.34 -19.05 9.36
C SER A 136 -8.97 -19.06 10.04
N LEU A 137 -8.02 -18.23 9.60
CA LEU A 137 -6.71 -18.11 10.23
C LEU A 137 -6.73 -17.16 11.43
N TRP A 138 -7.76 -16.32 11.55
CA TRP A 138 -7.92 -15.39 12.65
C TRP A 138 -8.69 -16.02 13.80
N HIS A 139 -8.25 -15.77 15.02
CA HIS A 139 -8.96 -16.18 16.21
C HIS A 139 -9.02 -15.04 17.24
N THR A 140 -9.96 -15.15 18.18
CA THR A 140 -10.00 -14.26 19.35
C THR A 140 -8.74 -14.46 20.21
N GLY A 141 -8.24 -13.38 20.81
CA GLY A 141 -6.98 -13.36 21.55
C GLY A 141 -5.82 -12.81 20.71
N VAL A 142 -4.60 -13.19 21.07
CA VAL A 142 -3.38 -12.69 20.40
C VAL A 142 -3.07 -13.56 19.19
N ASN A 143 -3.08 -12.96 18.01
CA ASN A 143 -2.61 -13.59 16.77
C ASN A 143 -1.17 -13.17 16.51
N THR A 144 -0.36 -14.08 15.97
CA THR A 144 1.04 -13.83 15.66
C THR A 144 1.20 -13.58 14.16
N LEU A 145 1.67 -12.38 13.82
CA LEU A 145 2.02 -12.01 12.46
C LEU A 145 3.54 -12.05 12.33
N GLU A 146 4.06 -12.84 11.40
CA GLU A 146 5.51 -12.96 11.18
C GLU A 146 5.87 -12.58 9.75
N PHE A 147 6.74 -11.59 9.60
CA PHE A 147 7.35 -11.22 8.33
C PHE A 147 8.75 -11.82 8.26
N GLU A 148 8.97 -12.69 7.29
CA GLU A 148 10.31 -13.19 6.96
C GLU A 148 10.87 -12.42 5.77
N ILE A 149 12.07 -11.85 5.94
CA ILE A 149 12.73 -11.01 4.95
C ILE A 149 14.07 -11.63 4.59
N PHE A 150 14.37 -11.69 3.30
CA PHE A 150 15.72 -11.98 2.83
C PHE A 150 16.50 -10.67 2.64
N ALA A 151 17.50 -10.47 3.51
CA ALA A 151 18.33 -9.27 3.57
C ALA A 151 19.74 -9.54 3.02
N ASN A 152 20.30 -8.58 2.28
CA ASN A 152 21.66 -8.61 1.77
C ASN A 152 22.24 -7.18 1.66
N ASN A 153 23.54 -7.05 1.43
CA ASN A 153 24.20 -5.73 1.39
C ASN A 153 23.95 -4.89 0.12
N ARG A 154 23.20 -5.42 -0.85
CA ARG A 154 22.95 -4.75 -2.14
C ARG A 154 21.71 -3.85 -2.09
N GLN A 155 20.96 -3.87 -1.01
CA GLN A 155 19.70 -3.15 -0.87
C GLN A 155 19.49 -2.69 0.58
N MET A 156 18.70 -1.63 0.75
CA MET A 156 18.19 -1.28 2.08
C MET A 156 17.15 -2.33 2.50
N ASN A 157 17.34 -2.92 3.67
CA ASN A 157 16.44 -3.93 4.22
C ASN A 157 15.72 -3.39 5.44
N GLY A 158 14.43 -3.67 5.56
CA GLY A 158 13.64 -3.26 6.71
C GLY A 158 12.15 -3.49 6.54
N LEU A 159 11.42 -3.08 7.56
CA LEU A 159 9.97 -3.21 7.64
C LEU A 159 9.38 -1.87 8.10
N SER A 160 8.38 -1.40 7.38
CA SER A 160 7.55 -0.27 7.83
C SER A 160 6.45 -0.73 8.79
N PRO A 161 5.84 0.20 9.54
CA PRO A 161 4.69 -0.12 10.38
C PRO A 161 3.58 -0.84 9.61
N VAL A 162 2.88 -1.71 10.31
CA VAL A 162 1.86 -2.60 9.75
C VAL A 162 0.49 -2.15 10.24
N SER A 163 -0.49 -2.14 9.35
CA SER A 163 -1.88 -1.89 9.73
C SER A 163 -2.70 -3.15 9.52
N VAL A 164 -3.52 -3.50 10.51
CA VAL A 164 -4.44 -4.65 10.43
C VAL A 164 -5.86 -4.15 10.66
N GLY A 165 -6.76 -4.46 9.75
CA GLY A 165 -8.13 -3.95 9.79
C GLY A 165 -8.96 -4.52 8.65
N PRO A 166 -10.20 -4.07 8.44
CA PRO A 166 -11.04 -4.52 7.33
C PRO A 166 -10.31 -4.38 6.00
N ALA A 167 -10.21 -5.47 5.25
CA ALA A 167 -9.44 -5.54 4.01
C ALA A 167 -9.89 -4.48 3.00
N GLN A 168 -11.21 -4.25 2.89
CA GLN A 168 -11.79 -3.24 2.02
C GLN A 168 -11.35 -1.82 2.42
N ALA A 169 -11.43 -1.48 3.71
CA ALA A 169 -11.04 -0.16 4.21
C ALA A 169 -9.53 0.09 4.01
N LEU A 170 -8.71 -0.93 4.21
CA LEU A 170 -7.26 -0.85 3.96
C LEU A 170 -6.94 -0.70 2.46
N SER A 171 -7.67 -1.41 1.60
CA SER A 171 -7.57 -1.32 0.13
C SER A 171 -7.89 0.08 -0.34
N ASP A 172 -9.08 0.59 -0.02
CA ASP A 172 -9.62 1.85 -0.57
C ASP A 172 -8.98 3.09 0.06
N GLY A 173 -8.41 2.95 1.26
CA GLY A 173 -7.77 4.03 2.00
C GLY A 173 -6.25 4.08 1.78
N PRO A 174 -5.46 3.59 2.76
CA PRO A 174 -4.01 3.79 2.77
C PRO A 174 -3.30 3.10 1.61
N TYR A 175 -3.75 1.92 1.17
CA TYR A 175 -3.15 1.18 0.07
C TYR A 175 -3.36 1.91 -1.28
N LEU A 176 -4.61 2.16 -1.67
CA LEU A 176 -4.93 2.82 -2.93
C LEU A 176 -4.25 4.19 -3.02
N ARG A 177 -4.31 5.01 -1.97
CA ARG A 177 -3.62 6.31 -1.95
C ARG A 177 -2.13 6.14 -2.24
N LYS A 178 -1.44 5.21 -1.57
CA LYS A 178 0.00 5.00 -1.76
C LYS A 178 0.30 4.50 -3.18
N TRP A 179 -0.53 3.57 -3.67
CA TRP A 179 -0.40 3.01 -5.01
C TRP A 179 -0.57 4.07 -6.10
N LEU A 180 -1.58 4.95 -5.98
CA LEU A 180 -1.80 6.06 -6.91
C LEU A 180 -0.58 7.01 -6.97
N TRP A 181 -0.01 7.36 -5.81
CA TRP A 181 1.16 8.25 -5.75
C TRP A 181 2.45 7.61 -6.27
N GLN A 182 2.67 6.32 -5.98
CA GLN A 182 3.95 5.66 -6.29
C GLN A 182 3.97 5.00 -7.65
N VAL A 183 2.83 4.53 -8.14
CA VAL A 183 2.73 3.73 -9.36
C VAL A 183 2.09 4.57 -10.48
N GLU A 184 0.86 5.02 -10.27
CA GLU A 184 0.09 5.70 -11.33
C GLU A 184 0.65 7.07 -11.71
N LEU A 185 1.10 7.88 -10.74
CA LEU A 185 1.67 9.19 -11.05
C LEU A 185 2.90 9.09 -11.96
N LEU A 186 3.81 8.15 -11.68
CA LEU A 186 5.01 7.94 -12.48
C LEU A 186 4.68 7.43 -13.88
N GLN A 187 3.70 6.53 -13.99
CA GLN A 187 3.24 6.03 -15.28
C GLN A 187 2.56 7.15 -16.10
N GLY A 188 1.70 7.94 -15.47
CA GLY A 188 1.05 9.10 -16.08
C GLY A 188 2.05 10.16 -16.56
N MET A 189 3.05 10.49 -15.74
CA MET A 189 4.14 11.40 -16.14
C MET A 189 4.94 10.87 -17.34
N SER A 190 5.21 9.57 -17.37
CA SER A 190 5.94 8.92 -18.47
C SER A 190 5.17 9.01 -19.79
N TRP A 191 3.85 8.81 -19.74
CA TRP A 191 2.96 9.00 -20.90
C TRP A 191 2.91 10.46 -21.35
N LEU A 192 2.82 11.42 -20.43
CA LEU A 192 2.84 12.84 -20.76
C LEU A 192 4.15 13.25 -21.43
N ALA A 193 5.30 12.78 -20.92
CA ALA A 193 6.60 13.04 -21.53
C ALA A 193 6.71 12.44 -22.94
N ALA A 194 6.21 11.22 -23.16
CA ALA A 194 6.18 10.61 -24.48
C ALA A 194 5.31 11.40 -25.48
N CYS A 195 4.15 11.89 -25.04
CA CYS A 195 3.28 12.73 -25.85
C CYS A 195 3.89 14.11 -26.17
N LEU A 196 4.65 14.69 -25.24
CA LEU A 196 5.26 16.03 -25.39
C LEU A 196 6.61 16.01 -26.12
N GLY A 197 7.37 14.91 -26.05
CA GLY A 197 8.66 14.73 -26.72
C GLY A 197 8.58 14.09 -28.12
N GLY A 198 7.38 13.76 -28.58
CA GLY A 198 7.11 13.18 -29.90
C GLY A 198 6.77 14.19 -31.00
N LEU A 199 7.09 15.49 -30.82
CA LEU A 199 6.95 16.55 -31.82
C LEU A 199 8.33 17.03 -32.30
#